data_AF-A0A7J8CB12-F1
#
_entry.id   AF-A0A7J8CB12-F1
#
_cell.length_a   1.000
_cell.length_b   1.000
_cell.length_c   1.000
_cell.angle_alpha   90.00
_cell.angle_beta   90.00
_cell.angle_gamma   90.00
#
_symmetry.space_group_name_H-M   'P 1'
#
loop_
_entity.id
_entity.type
_entity.pdbx_description
1 polymer ?
#
loop_
_entity_poly.entity_id
_entity_poly.type
_entity_poly.pdbx_seq_one_letter_code
_entity_poly.pdbx_strand_id
1 'polypeptide(L)'
;MGQPPKGLEPARLVSSSCSWKKILQCTCSFHGVPTPSVQWWIESHIVGVDSTNDSHRVNSTILAPWNNTTISLTELPKMGTRLLCEGENEYGNYSMSIVLMSIKSYLITQNFISGLFQGLICGAIVTTLLFLCLIPLMTYYPKLPGTSKISWS
;
A
#
# COMPACT_ATOMS: atom_id res chain seq x y z
N MET A 1 -16.98 18.07 -28.66
CA MET A 1 -15.63 18.66 -28.58
C MET A 1 -15.05 18.63 -29.98
N GLY A 2 -14.70 19.79 -30.54
CA GLY A 2 -14.16 19.89 -31.90
C GLY A 2 -12.74 19.32 -31.97
N GLN A 3 -12.37 18.76 -33.12
CA GLN A 3 -11.04 18.23 -33.33
C GLN A 3 -10.02 19.39 -33.34
N PRO A 4 -8.88 19.28 -32.63
CA PRO A 4 -7.88 20.33 -32.63
C PRO A 4 -7.31 20.57 -34.03
N PRO A 5 -6.85 21.80 -34.34
CA PRO A 5 -6.22 22.10 -35.62
C PRO A 5 -5.00 21.21 -35.87
N LYS A 6 -4.64 20.98 -37.14
CA LYS A 6 -3.49 20.13 -37.51
C LYS A 6 -2.22 20.59 -36.78
N GLY A 7 -1.55 19.66 -36.10
CA GLY A 7 -0.31 19.91 -35.36
C GLY A 7 -0.51 20.30 -33.88
N LEU A 8 -1.76 20.37 -33.41
CA LEU A 8 -2.09 20.60 -32.01
C LEU A 8 -2.67 19.32 -31.39
N GLU A 9 -2.29 19.07 -30.14
CA GLU A 9 -2.66 17.86 -29.42
C GLU A 9 -3.12 18.21 -28.00
N PRO A 10 -4.28 17.70 -27.54
CA PRO A 10 -4.73 17.89 -26.17
C PRO A 10 -3.77 17.27 -25.17
N ALA A 11 -3.80 17.73 -23.92
CA ALA A 11 -3.01 17.14 -22.86
C ALA A 11 -3.38 15.64 -22.69
N ARG A 12 -2.36 14.78 -22.83
CA ARG A 12 -2.49 13.34 -22.63
C ARG A 12 -1.49 12.85 -21.60
N LEU A 13 -1.96 12.05 -20.65
CA LEU A 13 -1.08 11.33 -19.74
C LEU A 13 -0.33 10.25 -20.53
N VAL A 14 0.99 10.23 -20.43
CA VAL A 14 1.83 9.20 -21.04
C VAL A 14 2.22 8.15 -20.03
N SER A 15 2.60 8.56 -18.82
CA SER A 15 2.91 7.63 -17.76
C SER A 15 2.66 8.23 -16.38
N SER A 16 2.35 7.35 -15.43
CA SER A 16 2.27 7.65 -14.01
C SER A 16 2.86 6.49 -13.22
N SER A 17 3.75 6.77 -12.27
CA SER A 17 4.32 5.74 -11.41
C SER A 17 4.62 6.28 -10.02
N CYS A 18 4.60 5.42 -9.02
CA CYS A 18 5.03 5.74 -7.67
C CYS A 18 6.00 4.68 -7.17
N SER A 19 7.05 5.12 -6.49
CA SER A 19 8.05 4.25 -5.88
C SER A 19 8.38 4.72 -4.48
N TRP A 20 8.60 3.76 -3.58
CA TRP A 20 9.02 4.03 -2.22
C TRP A 20 10.48 3.58 -2.05
N LYS A 21 11.37 4.53 -1.72
CA LYS A 21 12.76 4.23 -1.35
C LYS A 21 13.05 4.71 0.08
N LYS A 22 13.42 5.98 0.23
CA LYS A 22 13.57 6.66 1.53
C LYS A 22 12.36 7.57 1.82
N ILE A 23 11.76 8.09 0.75
CA ILE A 23 10.59 8.95 0.71
C ILE A 23 9.68 8.44 -0.43
N LEU A 24 8.39 8.79 -0.42
CA LEU A 24 7.50 8.42 -1.52
C LEU A 24 7.79 9.34 -2.69
N GLN A 25 8.03 8.79 -3.87
CA GLN A 25 8.19 9.56 -5.09
C GLN A 25 7.18 9.09 -6.12
N CYS A 26 6.35 10.01 -6.58
CA CYS A 26 5.38 9.78 -7.64
C CYS A 26 5.72 10.68 -8.83
N THR A 27 5.72 10.12 -10.03
CA THR A 27 6.03 10.81 -11.27
C THR A 27 4.83 10.75 -12.20
N CYS A 28 4.57 11.87 -12.88
CA CYS A 28 3.65 11.98 -14.00
C CYS A 28 4.35 12.55 -15.21
N SER A 29 4.03 12.00 -16.37
CA SER A 29 4.50 12.50 -17.65
C SER A 29 3.29 12.83 -18.53
N PHE A 30 3.26 14.06 -19.01
CA PHE A 30 2.26 14.53 -19.96
C PHE A 30 2.90 14.91 -21.29
N HIS A 31 2.13 14.70 -22.35
CA HIS A 31 2.42 15.17 -23.69
C HIS A 31 1.28 16.05 -24.17
N GLY A 32 1.60 17.07 -24.95
CA GLY A 32 0.60 17.89 -25.62
C GLY A 32 1.28 18.98 -26.43
N VAL A 33 0.55 19.49 -27.41
CA VAL A 33 0.99 20.63 -28.22
C VAL A 33 -0.14 21.65 -28.19
N PRO A 34 0.00 22.77 -27.45
CA PRO A 34 1.15 23.22 -26.66
C PRO A 34 1.46 22.34 -25.44
N THR A 35 2.69 22.47 -24.92
CA THR A 35 3.18 21.68 -23.78
C THR A 35 2.27 21.85 -22.56
N PRO A 36 1.76 20.76 -21.97
CA PRO A 36 0.83 20.87 -20.84
C PRO A 36 1.47 21.46 -19.59
N SER A 37 0.73 22.30 -18.87
CA SER A 37 1.01 22.58 -17.46
C SER A 37 0.61 21.35 -16.65
N VAL A 38 1.31 21.09 -15.53
CA VAL A 38 1.00 19.93 -14.69
C VAL A 38 0.95 20.38 -13.23
N GLN A 39 -0.16 20.08 -12.56
CA GLN A 39 -0.44 20.43 -11.18
C GLN A 39 -0.65 19.17 -10.34
N TRP A 40 -0.13 19.18 -9.12
CA TRP A 40 -0.37 18.12 -8.14
C TRP A 40 -1.38 18.56 -7.09
N TRP A 41 -2.21 17.63 -6.66
CA TRP A 41 -3.15 17.83 -5.56
C TRP A 41 -3.05 16.69 -4.55
N ILE A 42 -3.08 17.01 -3.26
CA ILE A 42 -3.19 16.03 -2.17
C ILE A 42 -4.49 16.33 -1.44
N GLU A 43 -5.38 15.35 -1.30
CA GLU A 43 -6.69 15.55 -0.63
C GLU A 43 -7.45 16.77 -1.17
N SER A 44 -7.39 17.00 -2.50
CA SER A 44 -8.00 18.17 -3.17
C SER A 44 -7.36 19.52 -2.84
N HIS A 45 -6.17 19.55 -2.24
CA HIS A 45 -5.39 20.77 -2.01
C HIS A 45 -4.21 20.84 -2.98
N ILE A 46 -4.04 21.99 -3.65
CA ILE A 46 -2.95 22.23 -4.60
C ILE A 46 -1.61 22.17 -3.86
N VAL A 47 -0.68 21.39 -4.42
CA VAL A 47 0.72 21.36 -3.98
C VAL A 47 1.54 22.22 -4.93
N GLY A 48 2.04 23.36 -4.45
CA GLY A 48 2.88 24.26 -5.21
C GLY A 48 4.30 23.70 -5.43
N VAL A 49 4.95 24.12 -6.53
CA VAL A 49 6.36 23.83 -6.81
C VAL A 49 7.29 24.42 -5.72
N ASP A 50 6.84 25.51 -5.08
CA ASP A 50 7.58 26.24 -4.03
C ASP A 50 6.91 26.15 -2.65
N SER A 51 6.13 25.11 -2.37
CA SER A 51 5.55 24.95 -1.04
C SER A 51 6.67 24.74 -0.01
N THR A 52 6.89 25.74 0.83
CA THR A 52 7.87 25.76 1.94
C THR A 52 7.44 24.89 3.12
N ASN A 53 6.51 23.95 2.89
CA ASN A 53 6.14 22.95 3.87
C ASN A 53 7.10 21.77 3.68
N ASP A 54 7.95 21.52 4.67
CA ASP A 54 9.03 20.53 4.66
C ASP A 54 8.54 19.06 4.45
N SER A 55 7.22 18.87 4.39
CA SER A 55 6.55 17.58 4.22
C SER A 55 6.43 17.12 2.75
N HIS A 56 6.47 18.01 1.77
CA HIS A 56 6.29 17.67 0.36
C HIS A 56 7.04 18.60 -0.58
N ARG A 57 7.61 18.02 -1.65
CA ARG A 57 8.42 18.72 -2.65
C ARG A 57 8.01 18.30 -4.04
N VAL A 58 7.72 19.26 -4.92
CA VAL A 58 7.43 19.00 -6.34
C VAL A 58 8.60 19.46 -7.18
N ASN A 59 9.08 18.60 -8.07
CA ASN A 59 10.08 18.93 -9.08
C ASN A 59 9.46 18.78 -10.46
N SER A 60 9.63 19.77 -11.32
CA SER A 60 9.10 19.77 -12.69
C SER A 60 10.26 19.86 -13.68
N THR A 61 10.21 19.03 -14.72
CA THR A 61 11.16 19.04 -15.83
C THR A 61 10.35 19.15 -17.12
N ILE A 62 10.40 20.32 -17.73
CA ILE A 62 9.69 20.63 -18.97
C ILE A 62 10.66 20.47 -20.13
N LEU A 63 10.30 19.58 -21.07
CA LEU A 63 11.03 19.29 -22.30
C LEU A 63 10.01 19.26 -23.44
N ALA A 64 9.58 20.44 -23.90
CA ALA A 64 8.53 20.58 -24.91
C ALA A 64 8.69 19.56 -26.06
N PRO A 65 7.63 18.81 -26.45
CA PRO A 65 6.23 18.91 -26.04
C PRO A 65 5.85 18.18 -24.73
N TRP A 66 6.84 17.77 -23.93
CA TRP A 66 6.66 16.96 -22.73
C TRP A 66 6.77 17.78 -21.45
N ASN A 67 5.98 17.41 -20.45
CA ASN A 67 6.15 17.89 -19.08
C ASN A 67 6.18 16.70 -18.11
N ASN A 68 7.30 16.54 -17.42
CA ASN A 68 7.52 15.49 -16.44
C ASN A 68 7.60 16.11 -15.05
N THR A 69 6.61 15.82 -14.21
CA THR A 69 6.61 16.29 -12.82
C THR A 69 6.74 15.13 -11.86
N THR A 70 7.47 15.35 -10.79
CA THR A 70 7.68 14.38 -9.73
C THR A 70 7.39 15.02 -8.39
N ILE A 71 6.44 14.46 -7.65
CA ILE A 71 6.18 14.83 -6.26
C ILE A 71 6.89 13.85 -5.32
N SER A 72 7.57 14.40 -4.33
CA SER A 72 8.26 13.67 -3.27
C SER A 72 7.62 14.03 -1.92
N LEU A 73 7.18 13.02 -1.17
CA LEU A 73 6.60 13.19 0.16
C LEU A 73 7.57 12.64 1.21
N THR A 74 8.04 13.50 2.10
CA THR A 74 8.98 13.11 3.17
C THR A 74 8.27 12.30 4.25
N GLU A 75 7.01 12.62 4.53
CA GLU A 75 6.14 11.84 5.42
C GLU A 75 5.23 10.91 4.62
N LEU A 76 5.01 9.69 5.13
CA LEU A 76 3.98 8.82 4.54
C LEU A 76 2.62 9.46 4.79
N PRO A 77 1.83 9.70 3.74
CA PRO A 77 0.47 10.17 3.92
C PRO A 77 -0.42 9.06 4.50
N LYS A 78 -1.58 9.48 5.04
CA LYS A 78 -2.55 8.57 5.65
C LYS A 78 -3.03 7.51 4.64
N MET A 79 -3.42 6.34 5.13
CA MET A 79 -3.99 5.31 4.27
C MET A 79 -5.20 5.86 3.50
N GLY A 80 -5.24 5.62 2.19
CA GLY A 80 -6.33 6.09 1.34
C GLY A 80 -6.15 7.53 0.85
N THR A 81 -5.02 8.17 1.15
CA THR A 81 -4.74 9.53 0.68
C THR A 81 -4.78 9.56 -0.85
N ARG A 82 -5.50 10.54 -1.41
CA ARG A 82 -5.63 10.71 -2.86
C ARG A 82 -4.64 11.76 -3.34
N LEU A 83 -3.75 11.32 -4.21
CA LEU A 83 -2.84 12.17 -4.95
C LEU A 83 -3.39 12.33 -6.38
N LEU A 84 -3.76 13.55 -6.76
CA LEU A 84 -4.20 13.86 -8.11
C LEU A 84 -3.06 14.52 -8.87
N CYS A 85 -2.93 14.13 -10.13
CA CYS A 85 -1.98 14.70 -11.06
C CYS A 85 -2.74 15.17 -12.29
N GLU A 86 -2.82 16.46 -12.48
CA GLU A 86 -3.64 17.08 -13.51
C GLU A 86 -2.74 17.76 -14.54
N GLY A 87 -2.89 17.38 -15.80
CA GLY A 87 -2.21 18.02 -16.92
C GLY A 87 -3.21 18.76 -17.79
N GLU A 88 -2.92 20.01 -18.14
CA GLU A 88 -3.83 20.85 -18.91
C GLU A 88 -3.08 21.60 -20.01
N ASN A 89 -3.72 21.73 -21.16
CA ASN A 89 -3.37 22.72 -22.17
C ASN A 89 -4.65 23.33 -22.77
N GLU A 90 -4.48 24.31 -23.67
CA GLU A 90 -5.58 25.04 -24.31
C GLU A 90 -6.59 24.15 -25.05
N TYR A 91 -6.23 22.90 -25.35
CA TYR A 91 -7.04 21.96 -26.13
C TYR A 91 -7.64 20.83 -25.28
N GLY A 92 -7.29 20.73 -24.00
CA GLY A 92 -7.89 19.78 -23.09
C GLY A 92 -7.11 19.59 -21.79
N ASN A 93 -7.78 19.01 -20.82
CA ASN A 93 -7.21 18.59 -19.56
C ASN A 93 -7.35 17.08 -19.37
N TYR A 94 -6.47 16.51 -18.57
CA TYR A 94 -6.54 15.12 -18.15
C TYR A 94 -5.98 14.98 -16.74
N SER A 95 -6.72 14.28 -15.89
CA SER A 95 -6.38 14.09 -14.49
C SER A 95 -6.20 12.61 -14.15
N MET A 96 -5.13 12.27 -13.45
CA MET A 96 -4.83 10.93 -12.96
C MET A 96 -4.89 10.89 -11.44
N SER A 97 -5.74 10.03 -10.88
CA SER A 97 -5.86 9.82 -9.44
C SER A 97 -5.04 8.62 -9.00
N ILE A 98 -4.16 8.82 -8.03
CA ILE A 98 -3.31 7.80 -7.41
C ILE A 98 -3.74 7.69 -5.95
N VAL A 99 -4.27 6.52 -5.58
CA VAL A 99 -4.68 6.26 -4.18
C VAL A 99 -3.52 5.61 -3.45
N LEU A 100 -3.02 6.28 -2.43
CA LEU A 100 -1.89 5.80 -1.65
C LEU A 100 -2.37 4.83 -0.59
N MET A 101 -1.97 3.57 -0.73
CA MET A 101 -2.16 2.56 0.29
C MET A 101 -0.96 2.56 1.25
N SER A 102 -1.24 2.48 2.55
CA SER A 102 -0.19 2.52 3.57
C SER A 102 0.69 1.26 3.48
N ILE A 103 1.97 1.44 3.15
CA ILE A 103 2.98 0.38 3.15
C ILE A 103 3.10 -0.25 4.55
N LYS A 104 2.90 0.55 5.61
CA LYS A 104 2.89 0.08 7.00
C LYS A 104 1.80 -0.98 7.20
N SER A 105 0.60 -0.76 6.67
CA SER A 105 -0.48 -1.74 6.75
C SER A 105 -0.10 -3.03 6.02
N TYR A 106 0.48 -2.93 4.82
CA TYR A 106 0.93 -4.09 4.06
C TYR A 106 1.98 -4.92 4.83
N LEU A 107 2.97 -4.26 5.44
CA LEU A 107 4.01 -4.93 6.24
C LEU A 107 3.44 -5.58 7.51
N ILE A 108 2.51 -4.91 8.22
CA ILE A 108 1.83 -5.49 9.38
C ILE A 108 1.03 -6.72 8.97
N THR A 109 0.27 -6.63 7.87
CA THR A 109 -0.52 -7.75 7.35
C THR A 109 0.38 -8.92 6.94
N GLN A 110 1.51 -8.67 6.28
CA GLN A 110 2.46 -9.73 5.91
C GLN A 110 3.05 -10.43 7.14
N ASN A 111 3.50 -9.67 8.14
CA ASN A 111 4.05 -10.24 9.38
C ASN A 111 2.98 -11.01 10.17
N PHE A 112 1.74 -10.50 10.20
CA PHE A 112 0.62 -11.17 10.85
C PHE A 112 0.29 -12.50 10.16
N ILE A 113 0.23 -12.53 8.83
CA ILE A 113 -0.02 -13.73 8.05
C ILE A 113 1.09 -14.77 8.29
N SER A 114 2.35 -14.33 8.24
CA SER A 114 3.50 -15.19 8.54
C SER A 114 3.42 -15.80 9.94
N GLY A 115 3.10 -14.98 10.95
CA GLY A 115 2.89 -15.44 12.33
C GLY A 115 1.73 -16.41 12.49
N LEU A 116 0.63 -16.21 11.75
CA LEU A 116 -0.53 -17.10 11.77
C LEU A 116 -0.19 -18.49 11.23
N PHE A 117 0.54 -18.56 10.10
CA PHE A 117 0.99 -19.83 9.53
C PHE A 117 1.95 -20.56 10.47
N GLN A 118 2.89 -19.84 11.09
CA GLN A 118 3.81 -20.44 12.06
C GLN A 118 3.07 -20.97 13.29
N GLY A 119 2.09 -20.21 13.81
CA GLY A 119 1.25 -20.64 14.92
C GLY A 119 0.43 -21.89 14.60
N LEU A 120 -0.14 -21.97 13.38
CA LEU A 120 -0.91 -23.14 12.93
C LEU A 120 -0.03 -24.41 12.88
N ILE A 121 1.17 -24.32 12.31
CA ILE A 121 2.09 -25.45 12.18
C ILE A 121 2.57 -25.91 13.55
N CYS A 122 3.06 -24.99 14.39
CA CYS A 122 3.53 -25.33 15.73
C CYS A 122 2.41 -25.90 16.60
N GLY A 123 1.21 -25.30 16.54
CA GLY A 123 0.04 -25.76 17.26
C GLY A 123 -0.35 -27.18 16.87
N ALA A 124 -0.42 -27.49 15.57
CA ALA A 124 -0.75 -28.83 15.09
C ALA A 124 0.24 -29.89 15.59
N ILE A 125 1.54 -29.58 15.59
CA ILE A 125 2.59 -30.50 16.06
C ILE A 125 2.43 -30.80 17.55
N VAL A 126 2.30 -29.75 18.38
CA VAL A 126 2.15 -29.89 19.84
C VAL A 126 0.88 -30.67 20.19
N THR A 127 -0.22 -30.37 19.52
CA THR A 127 -1.51 -31.03 19.77
C THR A 127 -1.41 -32.53 19.40
N THR A 128 -0.78 -32.85 18.28
CA THR A 128 -0.58 -34.25 17.84
C THR A 128 0.30 -35.04 18.81
N LEU A 129 1.41 -34.44 19.28
CA LEU A 129 2.28 -35.05 20.29
C LEU A 129 1.57 -35.29 21.61
N LEU A 130 0.77 -34.32 22.08
CA LEU A 130 -0.04 -34.48 23.28
C LEU A 130 -1.00 -35.67 23.17
N PHE A 131 -1.73 -35.80 22.07
CA PHE A 131 -2.62 -36.94 21.85
C PHE A 131 -1.84 -38.26 21.78
N LEU A 132 -0.71 -38.29 21.09
CA LEU A 132 0.17 -39.46 21.02
C LEU A 132 0.71 -39.89 22.39
N CYS A 133 0.96 -38.95 23.31
CA CYS A 133 1.43 -39.28 24.66
C CYS A 133 0.28 -39.67 25.59
N LEU A 134 -0.85 -38.97 25.54
CA LEU A 134 -1.95 -39.13 26.49
C LEU A 134 -2.78 -40.40 26.23
N ILE A 135 -3.05 -40.74 24.97
CA ILE A 135 -3.83 -41.95 24.62
C ILE A 135 -3.19 -43.23 25.21
N PRO A 136 -1.90 -43.53 24.96
CA PRO A 136 -1.27 -44.72 25.55
C PRO A 136 -1.18 -44.65 27.07
N LEU A 137 -0.95 -43.48 27.66
CA LEU A 137 -0.93 -43.30 29.11
C LEU A 137 -2.27 -43.71 29.74
N MET A 138 -3.39 -43.27 29.15
CA MET A 138 -4.75 -43.62 29.61
C MET A 138 -5.07 -45.11 29.42
N THR A 139 -4.50 -45.76 28.41
CA THR A 139 -4.64 -47.22 28.22
C THR A 139 -3.70 -48.05 29.08
N TYR A 140 -2.56 -47.48 29.50
CA TYR A 140 -1.51 -48.17 30.26
C TYR A 140 -1.62 -47.96 31.78
N TYR A 141 -2.35 -46.97 32.29
CA TYR A 141 -2.76 -46.93 33.69
C TYR A 141 -3.95 -47.89 33.89
N PRO A 142 -3.75 -49.14 34.36
CA PRO A 142 -4.88 -49.94 34.82
C PRO A 142 -5.57 -49.20 35.96
N LYS A 143 -6.91 -49.29 36.00
CA LYS A 143 -7.77 -48.80 37.08
C LYS A 143 -7.03 -48.86 38.42
N LEU A 144 -6.81 -47.70 39.07
CA LEU A 144 -6.40 -47.70 40.47
C LEU A 144 -7.40 -48.57 41.25
N PRO A 145 -6.96 -49.59 42.00
CA PRO A 145 -7.84 -50.37 42.84
C PRO A 145 -8.47 -49.41 43.86
N GLY A 146 -9.80 -49.28 43.77
CA GLY A 146 -10.60 -48.56 44.74
C GLY A 146 -10.34 -49.08 46.14
N THR A 147 -10.16 -48.12 47.04
CA THR A 147 -9.82 -48.26 48.44
C THR A 147 -10.69 -49.27 49.20
N SER A 148 -10.04 -49.92 50.17
CA SER A 148 -10.62 -50.88 51.12
C SER A 148 -11.94 -50.39 51.71
N LYS A 149 -12.97 -51.24 51.64
CA LYS A 149 -14.13 -51.12 52.54
C LYS A 149 -13.66 -51.44 53.97
N ILE A 150 -13.63 -50.42 54.80
CA ILE A 150 -13.44 -50.53 56.25
C ILE A 150 -14.74 -51.10 56.83
N SER A 151 -14.62 -52.22 57.54
CA SER A 151 -15.68 -52.86 58.32
C SER A 151 -15.90 -52.11 59.64
N TRP A 152 -17.15 -51.96 60.06
CA TRP A 152 -17.50 -51.80 61.47
C TRP A 152 -18.62 -52.78 61.83
N SER A 153 -18.45 -53.39 63.01
CA SER A 153 -19.30 -54.38 63.68
C SER A 153 -20.77 -53.99 63.83
#